data_AF-A0A962RME7-F1
#
_entry.id   AF-A0A962RME7-F1
#
_cell.length_a   1.000
_cell.length_b   1.000
_cell.length_c   1.000
_cell.angle_alpha   90.00
_cell.angle_beta   90.00
_cell.angle_gamma   90.00
#
_symmetry.space_group_name_H-M   'P 1'
#
loop_
_entity.id
_entity.type
_entity.pdbx_description
1 polymer ?
#
loop_
_entity_poly.entity_id
_entity_poly.type
_entity_poly.pdbx_seq_one_letter_code
_entity_poly.pdbx_strand_id
1 'polypeptide(L)'
;MSVRSRFCMAVLIGSSLLPCTSFSSDRGITPGHTHAVWESANRALLRLAGVVHAEDAVVGEMARLRANVFSGKRDEDLESRVIAFHTKLGQLHERLQLKMDGRNDAASLLEARKPGTQEGVFLVSGHVLDEIVTAYLQKTADTDPVSDLFVVQEDQGSSVDGVFGLVDLAHRRLDLLLAR
;
A
#
# COMPACT_ATOMS: atom_id res chain seq x y z
N MET A 1 63.72 16.07 -35.92
CA MET A 1 62.26 16.16 -35.71
C MET A 1 61.80 14.91 -34.96
N SER A 2 61.39 15.04 -33.70
CA SER A 2 60.47 14.11 -33.04
C SER A 2 59.96 14.76 -31.75
N VAL A 3 58.65 14.75 -31.59
CA VAL A 3 57.86 15.64 -30.73
C VAL A 3 57.74 15.06 -29.33
N ARG A 4 57.99 15.89 -28.32
CA ARG A 4 57.74 15.62 -26.89
C ARG A 4 56.24 15.46 -26.65
N SER A 5 55.79 14.26 -26.30
CA SER A 5 54.42 14.02 -25.83
C SER A 5 54.38 14.08 -24.31
N ARG A 6 53.81 15.15 -23.76
CA ARG A 6 53.37 15.27 -22.37
C ARG A 6 51.85 15.12 -22.39
N PHE A 7 51.33 14.02 -21.86
CA PHE A 7 49.88 13.86 -21.63
C PHE A 7 49.60 14.06 -20.15
N CYS A 8 49.05 15.23 -19.82
CA CYS A 8 48.41 15.49 -18.52
C CYS A 8 47.03 14.83 -18.54
N MET A 9 46.83 13.80 -17.71
CA MET A 9 45.51 13.23 -17.47
C MET A 9 44.96 13.85 -16.18
N ALA A 10 44.14 14.89 -16.34
CA ALA A 10 43.37 15.47 -15.25
C ALA A 10 42.14 14.56 -15.00
N VAL A 11 42.14 13.86 -13.86
CA VAL A 11 40.98 13.10 -13.38
C VAL A 11 40.05 14.08 -12.67
N LEU A 12 39.01 14.53 -13.36
CA LEU A 12 37.88 15.24 -12.78
C LEU A 12 36.98 14.21 -12.07
N ILE A 13 37.18 14.05 -10.75
CA ILE A 13 36.20 13.38 -9.89
C ILE A 13 35.07 14.40 -9.64
N GLY A 14 34.12 14.43 -10.57
CA GLY A 14 32.85 15.11 -10.37
C GLY A 14 32.00 14.30 -9.40
N SER A 15 32.20 14.51 -8.10
CA SER A 15 31.29 14.04 -7.06
C SER A 15 29.96 14.76 -7.19
N SER A 16 29.04 14.18 -7.95
CA SER A 16 27.64 14.56 -7.99
C SER A 16 27.02 14.27 -6.61
N LEU A 17 26.99 15.32 -5.78
CA LEU A 17 26.09 15.44 -4.65
C LEU A 17 24.66 15.45 -5.20
N LEU A 18 24.07 14.27 -5.37
CA LEU A 18 22.63 14.17 -5.54
C LEU A 18 22.00 14.63 -4.21
N PRO A 19 21.15 15.68 -4.20
CA PRO A 19 20.41 16.03 -3.01
C PRO A 19 19.46 14.87 -2.70
N CYS A 20 19.74 14.12 -1.63
CA CYS A 20 18.71 13.34 -0.96
C CYS A 20 17.67 14.35 -0.48
N THR A 21 16.56 14.45 -1.21
CA THR A 21 15.37 15.16 -0.74
C THR A 21 14.84 14.39 0.47
N SER A 22 15.25 14.78 1.68
CA SER A 22 14.60 14.29 2.88
C SER A 22 13.21 14.91 2.93
N PHE A 23 12.20 14.12 2.58
CA PHE A 23 10.81 14.51 2.80
C PHE A 23 10.56 14.50 4.31
N SER A 24 10.58 15.69 4.91
CA SER A 24 10.20 15.87 6.31
C SER A 24 8.68 15.75 6.43
N SER A 25 8.19 14.53 6.66
CA SER A 25 6.83 14.27 7.10
C SER A 25 6.60 14.84 8.50
N ASP A 26 5.45 15.47 8.73
CA ASP A 26 5.03 16.23 9.91
C ASP A 26 5.16 15.49 11.28
N ARG A 27 5.42 14.17 11.27
CA ARG A 27 5.70 13.31 12.45
C ARG A 27 6.72 12.18 12.19
N GLY A 28 7.50 12.25 11.11
CA GLY A 28 8.42 11.16 10.71
C GLY A 28 7.76 9.98 9.96
N ILE A 29 6.47 10.06 9.65
CA ILE A 29 5.75 9.08 8.82
C ILE A 29 6.09 9.27 7.34
N THR A 30 6.98 8.41 6.84
CA THR A 30 7.36 8.34 5.42
C THR A 30 6.42 7.44 4.59
N PRO A 31 6.44 7.55 3.24
CA PRO A 31 5.72 6.62 2.37
C PRO A 31 6.10 5.15 2.56
N GLY A 32 7.30 4.85 3.08
CA GLY A 32 7.70 3.47 3.42
C GLY A 32 6.86 2.81 4.50
N HIS A 33 6.41 3.56 5.50
CA HIS A 33 5.46 3.03 6.49
C HIS A 33 4.13 2.66 5.83
N THR A 34 3.63 3.55 4.97
CA THR A 34 2.40 3.33 4.20
C THR A 34 2.55 2.16 3.23
N HIS A 35 3.73 2.01 2.62
CA HIS A 35 4.05 0.88 1.73
C HIS A 35 3.89 -0.47 2.44
N ALA A 36 4.51 -0.63 3.61
CA ALA A 36 4.43 -1.87 4.39
C ALA A 36 2.99 -2.22 4.81
N VAL A 37 2.18 -1.20 5.14
CA VAL A 37 0.75 -1.38 5.42
C VAL A 37 0.02 -1.93 4.20
N TRP A 38 0.28 -1.39 3.01
CA TRP A 38 -0.39 -1.85 1.78
C TRP A 38 0.12 -3.20 1.27
N GLU A 39 1.37 -3.57 1.52
CA GLU A 39 1.84 -4.95 1.30
C GLU A 39 1.08 -5.93 2.19
N SER A 40 0.94 -5.59 3.48
CA SER A 40 0.18 -6.38 4.44
C SER A 40 -1.29 -6.48 4.05
N ALA A 41 -1.91 -5.38 3.61
CA ALA A 41 -3.31 -5.36 3.16
C ALA A 41 -3.51 -6.24 1.92
N ASN A 42 -2.59 -6.16 0.96
CA ASN A 42 -2.61 -7.01 -0.23
C ASN A 42 -2.47 -8.50 0.10
N ARG A 43 -1.67 -8.85 1.10
CA ARG A 43 -1.53 -10.23 1.58
C ARG A 43 -2.79 -10.69 2.32
N ALA A 44 -3.34 -9.85 3.20
CA ALA A 44 -4.58 -10.13 3.92
C ALA A 44 -5.76 -10.33 2.95
N LEU A 45 -5.88 -9.52 1.89
CA LEU A 45 -6.88 -9.71 0.83
C LEU A 45 -6.77 -11.08 0.15
N LEU A 46 -5.56 -11.53 -0.17
CA LEU A 46 -5.36 -12.85 -0.79
C LEU A 46 -5.76 -13.98 0.16
N ARG A 47 -5.49 -13.83 1.46
CA ARG A 47 -5.90 -14.82 2.46
C ARG A 47 -7.41 -14.83 2.66
N LEU A 48 -8.04 -13.66 2.74
CA LEU A 48 -9.49 -13.52 2.77
C LEU A 48 -10.13 -14.18 1.54
N ALA A 49 -9.60 -13.92 0.35
CA ALA A 49 -10.05 -14.56 -0.88
C ALA A 49 -9.98 -16.09 -0.80
N GLY A 50 -8.89 -16.62 -0.26
CA GLY A 50 -8.69 -18.06 -0.05
C GLY A 50 -9.71 -18.70 0.89
N VAL A 51 -10.24 -17.95 1.86
CA VAL A 51 -11.26 -18.44 2.79
C VAL A 51 -12.67 -18.30 2.20
N VAL A 52 -12.95 -17.18 1.52
CA VAL A 52 -14.29 -16.88 0.98
C VAL A 52 -14.56 -17.65 -0.31
N HIS A 53 -13.54 -17.89 -1.14
CA HIS A 53 -13.66 -18.49 -2.47
C HIS A 53 -12.62 -19.60 -2.70
N ALA A 54 -12.40 -20.46 -1.70
CA ALA A 54 -11.36 -21.51 -1.71
C ALA A 54 -11.33 -22.39 -2.99
N GLU A 55 -12.49 -22.63 -3.59
CA GLU A 55 -12.65 -23.49 -4.78
C GLU A 55 -12.63 -22.72 -6.11
N ASP A 56 -12.57 -21.39 -6.07
CA ASP A 56 -12.63 -20.53 -7.25
C ASP A 56 -11.22 -20.19 -7.77
N ALA A 57 -11.08 -20.18 -9.09
CA ALA A 57 -9.86 -19.73 -9.78
C ALA A 57 -9.49 -18.27 -9.46
N VAL A 58 -10.41 -17.50 -8.84
CA VAL A 58 -10.21 -16.10 -8.44
C VAL A 58 -8.96 -15.89 -7.58
N VAL A 59 -8.66 -16.80 -6.65
CA VAL A 59 -7.47 -16.68 -5.77
C VAL A 59 -6.19 -16.75 -6.60
N GLY A 60 -6.14 -17.68 -7.55
CA GLY A 60 -5.01 -17.82 -8.48
C GLY A 60 -4.90 -16.65 -9.46
N GLU A 61 -6.00 -16.04 -9.86
CA GLU A 61 -6.01 -14.81 -10.66
C GLU A 61 -5.47 -13.62 -9.87
N MET A 62 -5.99 -13.38 -8.66
CA MET A 62 -5.54 -12.31 -7.75
C MET A 62 -4.06 -12.44 -7.41
N ALA A 63 -3.57 -13.66 -7.18
CA ALA A 63 -2.17 -13.93 -6.86
C ALA A 63 -1.22 -13.65 -8.03
N ARG A 64 -1.70 -13.69 -9.28
CA ARG A 64 -0.92 -13.37 -10.49
C ARG A 64 -0.85 -11.86 -10.75
N LEU A 65 -1.77 -11.07 -10.23
CA LEU A 65 -1.70 -9.61 -10.35
C LEU A 65 -0.44 -9.05 -9.69
N ARG A 66 0.15 -8.04 -10.31
CA ARG A 66 1.30 -7.28 -9.83
C ARG A 66 0.97 -5.80 -9.75
N ALA A 67 1.70 -5.07 -8.90
CA ALA A 67 1.59 -3.63 -8.81
C ALA A 67 1.97 -2.98 -10.14
N ASN A 68 1.17 -2.03 -10.58
CA ASN A 68 1.50 -1.22 -11.75
C ASN A 68 2.52 -0.16 -11.33
N VAL A 69 3.41 0.22 -12.24
CA VAL A 69 4.36 1.31 -12.02
C VAL A 69 3.69 2.62 -12.39
N PHE A 70 3.75 3.58 -11.48
CA PHE A 70 3.27 4.94 -11.67
C PHE A 70 4.43 5.93 -11.52
N SER A 71 4.22 7.16 -12.00
CA SER A 71 5.18 8.25 -11.85
C SER A 71 4.44 9.57 -11.61
N GLY A 72 4.98 10.40 -10.72
CA GLY A 72 4.47 11.76 -10.50
C GLY A 72 3.17 11.82 -9.71
N LYS A 73 2.85 10.79 -8.92
CA LYS A 73 1.74 10.80 -7.96
C LYS A 73 2.07 11.65 -6.75
N ARG A 74 1.04 12.33 -6.25
CA ARG A 74 1.09 13.16 -5.05
C ARG A 74 0.29 12.52 -3.92
N ASP A 75 0.50 13.03 -2.72
CA ASP A 75 -0.18 12.55 -1.51
C ASP A 75 -1.70 12.64 -1.63
N GLU A 76 -2.23 13.69 -2.27
CA GLU A 76 -3.67 13.85 -2.48
C GLU A 76 -4.25 12.81 -3.44
N ASP A 77 -3.47 12.42 -4.47
CA ASP A 77 -3.88 11.41 -5.42
C ASP A 77 -3.94 10.04 -4.71
N LEU A 78 -2.93 9.76 -3.89
CA LEU A 78 -2.85 8.55 -3.08
C LEU A 78 -3.98 8.49 -2.05
N GLU A 79 -4.21 9.56 -1.30
CA GLU A 79 -5.29 9.67 -0.34
C GLU A 79 -6.65 9.42 -0.97
N SER A 80 -6.94 10.08 -2.11
CA SER A 80 -8.17 9.88 -2.86
C SER A 80 -8.36 8.42 -3.28
N ARG A 81 -7.27 7.75 -3.68
CA ARG A 81 -7.29 6.32 -4.04
C ARG A 81 -7.58 5.44 -2.82
N VAL A 82 -6.97 5.72 -1.67
CA VAL A 82 -7.23 4.98 -0.43
C VAL A 82 -8.69 5.10 0.02
N ILE A 83 -9.27 6.29 -0.04
CA ILE A 83 -10.70 6.51 0.31
C ILE A 83 -11.62 5.73 -0.63
N ALA A 84 -11.33 5.76 -1.93
CA ALA A 84 -12.09 4.99 -2.91
C ALA A 84 -11.99 3.49 -2.63
N PHE A 85 -10.83 3.00 -2.16
CA PHE A 85 -10.66 1.61 -1.75
C PHE A 85 -11.53 1.28 -0.54
N HIS A 86 -11.47 2.11 0.51
CA HIS A 86 -12.27 1.94 1.73
C HIS A 86 -13.76 1.86 1.43
N THR A 87 -14.26 2.74 0.54
CA THR A 87 -15.66 2.70 0.10
C THR A 87 -16.04 1.37 -0.56
N LYS A 88 -15.17 0.82 -1.42
CA LYS A 88 -15.40 -0.51 -2.02
C LYS A 88 -15.29 -1.64 -0.99
N LEU A 89 -14.44 -1.51 0.00
CA LEU A 89 -14.30 -2.51 1.06
C LEU A 89 -15.62 -2.62 1.85
N GLY A 90 -16.30 -1.50 2.10
CA GLY A 90 -17.66 -1.49 2.64
C GLY A 90 -18.64 -2.34 1.83
N GLN A 91 -18.58 -2.28 0.49
CA GLN A 91 -19.43 -3.12 -0.38
C GLN A 91 -19.12 -4.62 -0.21
N LEU A 92 -17.84 -4.98 0.00
CA LEU A 92 -17.46 -6.36 0.27
C LEU A 92 -18.02 -6.81 1.62
N HIS A 93 -17.95 -5.96 2.65
CA HIS A 93 -18.50 -6.26 3.97
C HIS A 93 -20.00 -6.53 3.93
N GLU A 94 -20.75 -5.70 3.21
CA GLU A 94 -22.18 -5.89 2.97
C GLU A 94 -22.45 -7.23 2.27
N ARG A 95 -21.71 -7.54 1.20
CA ARG A 95 -21.84 -8.79 0.44
C ARG A 95 -21.56 -10.02 1.29
N LEU A 96 -20.53 -9.95 2.13
CA LEU A 96 -20.09 -11.06 2.97
C LEU A 96 -20.85 -11.16 4.30
N GLN A 97 -21.80 -10.25 4.56
CA GLN A 97 -22.58 -10.15 5.81
C GLN A 97 -21.67 -10.09 7.05
N LEU A 98 -20.58 -9.33 6.94
CA LEU A 98 -19.61 -9.17 8.02
C LEU A 98 -20.16 -8.20 9.07
N LYS A 99 -19.87 -8.49 10.34
CA LYS A 99 -20.23 -7.58 11.43
C LYS A 99 -19.22 -6.45 11.44
N MET A 100 -19.68 -5.25 11.12
CA MET A 100 -18.88 -4.05 11.28
C MET A 100 -19.04 -3.53 12.70
N ASP A 101 -17.94 -3.45 13.43
CA ASP A 101 -17.89 -2.58 14.60
C ASP A 101 -17.98 -1.14 14.09
N GLY A 102 -18.97 -0.38 14.54
CA GLY A 102 -19.24 1.00 14.10
C GLY A 102 -18.11 2.01 14.37
N ARG A 103 -16.90 1.56 14.74
CA ARG A 103 -15.66 2.32 14.86
C ARG A 103 -14.98 2.58 13.50
N ASN A 104 -15.42 1.89 12.45
CA ASN A 104 -14.79 1.90 11.13
C ASN A 104 -15.64 2.61 10.06
N ASP A 105 -16.45 3.60 10.47
CA ASP A 105 -17.18 4.40 9.51
C ASP A 105 -16.22 5.33 8.76
N ALA A 106 -16.36 5.39 7.42
CA ALA A 106 -15.49 6.17 6.54
C ALA A 106 -15.46 7.66 6.90
N ALA A 107 -16.58 8.21 7.40
CA ALA A 107 -16.74 9.62 7.73
C ALA A 107 -15.95 9.99 8.99
N SER A 108 -15.98 9.16 10.03
CA SER A 108 -15.16 9.32 11.23
C SER A 108 -13.66 9.29 10.92
N LEU A 109 -13.23 8.44 9.96
CA LEU A 109 -11.85 8.40 9.47
C LEU A 109 -11.46 9.63 8.64
N LEU A 110 -12.41 10.15 7.86
CA LEU A 110 -12.26 11.39 7.09
C LEU A 110 -12.13 12.62 8.00
N GLU A 111 -12.84 12.65 9.13
CA GLU A 111 -12.82 13.75 10.09
C GLU A 111 -11.56 13.75 10.98
N ALA A 112 -11.04 12.57 11.34
CA ALA A 112 -9.91 12.45 12.26
C ALA A 112 -8.54 12.72 11.62
N ARG A 113 -8.46 12.81 10.28
CA ARG A 113 -7.18 12.92 9.56
C ARG A 113 -6.82 14.36 9.20
N LYS A 114 -5.54 14.57 8.88
CA LYS A 114 -5.06 15.76 8.16
C LYS A 114 -5.07 15.48 6.64
N PRO A 115 -5.98 16.10 5.86
CA PRO A 115 -6.07 15.85 4.42
C PRO A 115 -4.78 16.27 3.69
N GLY A 116 -4.42 15.54 2.65
CA GLY A 116 -3.26 15.80 1.80
C GLY A 116 -1.90 15.50 2.43
N THR A 117 -1.86 14.72 3.52
CA THR A 117 -0.61 14.42 4.24
C THR A 117 -0.32 12.92 4.30
N GLN A 118 0.96 12.55 4.32
CA GLN A 118 1.39 11.16 4.58
C GLN A 118 0.84 10.60 5.89
N GLU A 119 0.70 11.42 6.94
CA GLU A 119 0.10 11.00 8.20
C GLU A 119 -1.37 10.59 8.00
N GLY A 120 -2.15 11.41 7.29
CA GLY A 120 -3.54 11.10 6.97
C GLY A 120 -3.68 9.83 6.12
N VAL A 121 -2.82 9.67 5.11
CA VAL A 121 -2.80 8.45 4.27
C VAL A 121 -2.45 7.23 5.10
N PHE A 122 -1.42 7.30 5.95
CA PHE A 122 -1.00 6.18 6.79
C PHE A 122 -2.11 5.74 7.75
N LEU A 123 -2.76 6.69 8.43
CA LEU A 123 -3.86 6.40 9.36
C LEU A 123 -4.99 5.66 8.64
N VAL A 124 -5.49 6.20 7.53
CA VAL A 124 -6.59 5.58 6.78
C VAL A 124 -6.17 4.20 6.23
N SER A 125 -4.92 4.06 5.78
CA SER A 125 -4.39 2.78 5.31
C SER A 125 -4.34 1.72 6.42
N GLY A 126 -4.00 2.12 7.65
CA GLY A 126 -4.01 1.26 8.83
C GLY A 126 -5.41 0.74 9.15
N HIS A 127 -6.43 1.59 9.06
CA HIS A 127 -7.83 1.18 9.22
C HIS A 127 -8.28 0.22 8.13
N VAL A 128 -7.89 0.46 6.87
CA VAL A 128 -8.16 -0.47 5.78
C VAL A 128 -7.57 -1.85 6.07
N LEU A 129 -6.33 -1.92 6.55
CA LEU A 129 -5.71 -3.19 6.92
C LEU A 129 -6.46 -3.88 8.06
N ASP A 130 -6.80 -3.14 9.12
CA ASP A 130 -7.57 -3.64 10.26
C ASP A 130 -8.91 -4.24 9.84
N GLU A 131 -9.61 -3.58 8.92
CA GLU A 131 -10.87 -4.07 8.36
C GLU A 131 -10.72 -5.38 7.58
N ILE A 132 -9.69 -5.48 6.71
CA ILE A 132 -9.44 -6.71 5.94
C ILE A 132 -9.08 -7.87 6.88
N VAL A 133 -8.25 -7.60 7.90
CA VAL A 133 -7.85 -8.62 8.89
C VAL A 133 -9.06 -9.05 9.72
N THR A 134 -9.90 -8.11 10.16
CA THR A 134 -11.14 -8.39 10.88
C THR A 134 -12.08 -9.24 10.04
N ALA A 135 -12.23 -8.92 8.75
CA ALA A 135 -13.02 -9.72 7.81
C ALA A 135 -12.48 -11.16 7.71
N TYR A 136 -11.16 -11.32 7.60
CA TYR A 136 -10.49 -12.64 7.56
C TYR A 136 -10.73 -13.45 8.84
N LEU A 137 -10.56 -12.81 10.01
CA LEU A 137 -10.78 -13.41 11.32
C LEU A 137 -12.22 -13.89 11.51
N GLN A 138 -13.20 -13.06 11.13
CA GLN A 138 -14.62 -13.44 11.16
C GLN A 138 -14.93 -14.65 10.27
N LYS A 139 -14.26 -14.78 9.12
CA LYS A 139 -14.46 -15.93 8.21
C LYS A 139 -13.74 -17.20 8.66
N THR A 140 -12.68 -17.07 9.44
CA THR A 140 -11.91 -18.20 10.00
C THR A 140 -12.32 -18.54 11.44
N ALA A 141 -13.31 -17.85 12.00
CA ALA A 141 -13.74 -18.00 13.39
C ALA A 141 -12.56 -17.89 14.38
N ASP A 142 -11.62 -16.99 14.12
CA ASP A 142 -10.43 -16.71 14.92
C ASP A 142 -9.46 -17.90 15.10
N THR A 143 -9.55 -18.92 14.25
CA THR A 143 -8.70 -20.12 14.37
C THR A 143 -7.37 -20.01 13.65
N ASP A 144 -7.27 -19.16 12.63
CA ASP A 144 -6.06 -18.99 11.83
C ASP A 144 -5.11 -17.93 12.42
N PRO A 145 -3.79 -18.17 12.41
CA PRO A 145 -2.81 -17.19 12.87
C PRO A 145 -2.72 -15.98 11.93
N VAL A 146 -2.77 -14.77 12.50
CA VAL A 146 -2.67 -13.52 11.73
C VAL A 146 -1.25 -13.01 11.52
N SER A 147 -0.24 -13.59 12.19
CA SER A 147 1.16 -13.14 12.11
C SER A 147 1.67 -13.08 10.67
N ASP A 148 1.24 -14.02 9.85
CA ASP A 148 1.70 -14.15 8.47
C ASP A 148 1.11 -13.09 7.53
N LEU A 149 0.07 -12.37 7.98
CA LEU A 149 -0.58 -11.30 7.23
C LEU A 149 0.28 -10.02 7.20
N PHE A 150 1.08 -9.80 8.24
CA PHE A 150 1.85 -8.59 8.42
C PHE A 150 3.26 -8.72 7.82
N VAL A 151 3.70 -7.65 7.17
CA VAL A 151 5.07 -7.51 6.70
C VAL A 151 5.78 -6.51 7.59
N VAL A 152 6.85 -6.94 8.23
CA VAL A 152 7.77 -6.04 8.93
C VAL A 152 8.83 -5.61 7.92
N GLN A 153 8.83 -4.33 7.57
CA GLN A 153 9.81 -3.76 6.64
C GLN A 153 10.43 -2.50 7.24
N GLU A 154 11.76 -2.44 7.21
CA GLU A 154 12.54 -1.22 7.45
C GLU A 154 12.77 -0.47 6.12
N ASP A 155 11.74 -0.33 5.28
CA ASP A 155 11.95 0.31 3.98
C ASP A 155 11.87 1.85 4.12
N GLN A 156 13.03 2.50 4.04
CA GLN A 156 13.13 3.97 3.99
C GLN A 156 13.12 4.52 2.55
N GLY A 157 13.10 3.66 1.52
CA GLY A 157 13.28 4.06 0.12
C GLY A 157 12.00 4.19 -0.71
N SER A 158 10.85 3.78 -0.16
CA SER A 158 9.58 3.79 -0.89
C SER A 158 9.09 5.21 -1.22
N SER A 159 8.58 5.37 -2.44
CA SER A 159 7.98 6.62 -2.95
C SER A 159 6.46 6.56 -2.95
N VAL A 160 5.82 7.74 -3.03
CA VAL A 160 4.36 7.86 -3.19
C VAL A 160 3.86 7.06 -4.40
N ASP A 161 4.61 7.05 -5.50
CA ASP A 161 4.32 6.28 -6.70
C ASP A 161 4.27 4.76 -6.43
N GLY A 162 5.21 4.25 -5.63
CA GLY A 162 5.26 2.84 -5.24
C GLY A 162 4.06 2.45 -4.38
N VAL A 163 3.74 3.27 -3.38
CA VAL A 163 2.55 3.07 -2.54
C VAL A 163 1.28 3.10 -3.39
N PHE A 164 1.14 4.08 -4.28
CA PHE A 164 -0.01 4.19 -5.20
C PHE A 164 -0.17 2.91 -6.04
N GLY A 165 0.94 2.33 -6.52
CA GLY A 165 0.94 1.04 -7.23
C GLY A 165 0.37 -0.12 -6.40
N LEU A 166 0.66 -0.16 -5.10
CA LEU A 166 0.11 -1.17 -4.19
C LEU A 166 -1.38 -0.94 -3.87
N VAL A 167 -1.82 0.30 -3.71
CA VAL A 167 -3.25 0.63 -3.54
C VAL A 167 -4.04 0.25 -4.79
N ASP A 168 -3.50 0.54 -5.98
CA ASP A 168 -4.09 0.12 -7.25
C ASP A 168 -4.20 -1.40 -7.37
N LEU A 169 -3.16 -2.14 -6.97
CA LEU A 169 -3.19 -3.60 -6.93
C LEU A 169 -4.29 -4.11 -6.01
N ALA A 170 -4.42 -3.55 -4.81
CA ALA A 170 -5.45 -3.93 -3.86
C ALA A 170 -6.84 -3.68 -4.45
N HIS A 171 -7.07 -2.53 -5.09
CA HIS A 171 -8.32 -2.23 -5.80
C HIS A 171 -8.68 -3.29 -6.82
N ARG A 172 -7.77 -3.65 -7.71
CA ARG A 172 -8.02 -4.66 -8.75
C ARG A 172 -8.32 -6.04 -8.16
N ARG A 173 -7.66 -6.38 -7.06
CA ARG A 173 -7.93 -7.62 -6.30
C ARG A 173 -9.32 -7.61 -5.67
N LEU A 174 -9.71 -6.48 -5.08
CA LEU A 174 -11.04 -6.31 -4.50
C LEU A 174 -12.13 -6.35 -5.58
N ASP A 175 -11.88 -5.78 -6.75
CA ASP A 175 -12.81 -5.84 -7.89
C ASP A 175 -13.05 -7.28 -8.35
N LEU A 176 -12.02 -8.14 -8.34
CA LEU A 176 -12.18 -9.57 -8.62
C LEU A 176 -13.04 -10.28 -7.56
N LEU A 177 -12.87 -9.94 -6.28
CA LEU A 177 -13.71 -10.47 -5.20
C LEU A 177 -15.18 -10.05 -5.33
N LEU A 178 -15.42 -8.77 -5.65
CA LEU A 178 -16.77 -8.24 -5.79
C LEU A 178 -17.50 -8.73 -7.05
N ALA A 179 -16.78 -9.19 -8.05
CA ALA A 179 -17.37 -9.74 -9.28
C ALA A 179 -17.90 -11.18 -9.12
N ARG A 180 -17.62 -11.86 -7.99
CA ARG A 180 -17.99 -13.25 -7.70
C ARG A 180 -19.08 -13.34 -6.67
#